data_AF-A0A1W1E8Q7-F1
#
_entry.id   AF-A0A1W1E8Q7-F1
#
_cell.length_a   1.000
_cell.length_b   1.000
_cell.length_c   1.000
_cell.angle_alpha   90.00
_cell.angle_beta   90.00
_cell.angle_gamma   90.00
#
_symmetry.space_group_name_H-M   'P 1'
#
loop_
_entity.id
_entity.type
_entity.pdbx_description
1 polymer ?
#
loop_
_entity_poly.entity_id
_entity_poly.type
_entity_poly.pdbx_seq_one_letter_code
_entity_poly.pdbx_strand_id
1 'polypeptide(L)'
;MGDRSKERAFDIGCAVGRSSFELARIFDKVIGVDLSARLIQEALRLKESGSVHYAMPVEGEIVSLHEVRLNKFGLEHASKKVNFWQADPCRLKPIFSDFDLVLAANLIERLPNPVEFLKSMPQRIRKGGMLILTSTYTWQEKLTPKAYWIGGYIDNGKEVTSLHGLQRLLEADFKLLDTQDIPFVFQETAREYRHSVAQMSVWERR
;
A
#
# COMPACT_ATOMS: atom_id res chain seq x y z
N MET A 1 -2.02 -8.56 -15.02
CA MET A 1 -0.66 -8.36 -15.59
C MET A 1 -0.58 -8.69 -17.08
N GLY A 2 -1.21 -9.76 -17.62
CA GLY A 2 -1.13 -10.06 -19.07
C GLY A 2 0.31 -10.25 -19.55
N ASP A 3 0.62 -9.76 -20.75
CA ASP A 3 1.96 -9.75 -21.35
C ASP A 3 2.87 -8.60 -20.86
N ARG A 4 2.44 -7.85 -19.84
CA ARG A 4 3.23 -6.74 -19.29
C ARG A 4 4.47 -7.27 -18.55
N SER A 5 5.54 -6.47 -18.56
CA SER A 5 6.79 -6.75 -17.83
C SER A 5 6.54 -6.96 -16.34
N LYS A 6 7.34 -7.84 -15.73
CA LYS A 6 7.24 -8.29 -14.33
C LYS A 6 8.60 -8.21 -13.63
N GLU A 7 9.44 -7.26 -14.01
CA GLU A 7 10.77 -7.14 -13.43
C GLU A 7 10.71 -6.51 -12.03
N ARG A 8 9.97 -5.41 -11.87
CA ARG A 8 10.05 -4.57 -10.66
C ARG A 8 8.69 -4.15 -10.14
N ALA A 9 8.41 -4.49 -8.88
CA ALA A 9 7.27 -3.95 -8.14
C ALA A 9 7.71 -3.08 -6.96
N PHE A 10 6.87 -2.11 -6.61
CA PHE A 10 7.06 -1.20 -5.50
C PHE A 10 5.83 -1.19 -4.60
N ASP A 11 6.01 -1.53 -3.34
CA ASP A 11 4.97 -1.57 -2.32
C ASP A 11 5.18 -0.39 -1.36
N ILE A 12 4.36 0.65 -1.49
CA ILE A 12 4.48 1.89 -0.72
C ILE A 12 3.50 1.85 0.46
N GLY A 13 4.01 2.05 1.67
CA GLY A 13 3.26 1.78 2.89
C GLY A 13 3.22 0.28 3.20
N CYS A 14 4.33 -0.43 2.98
CA CYS A 14 4.38 -1.89 3.01
C CYS A 14 4.16 -2.48 4.41
N ALA A 15 4.20 -1.68 5.48
CA ALA A 15 4.19 -2.12 6.87
C ALA A 15 5.22 -3.25 7.10
N VAL A 16 4.77 -4.42 7.54
CA VAL A 16 5.61 -5.61 7.78
C VAL A 16 5.86 -6.47 6.52
N GLY A 17 5.41 -6.01 5.35
CA GLY A 17 5.82 -6.54 4.06
C GLY A 17 4.96 -7.66 3.47
N ARG A 18 3.77 -7.94 4.00
CA ARG A 18 2.91 -9.04 3.49
C ARG A 18 2.69 -8.95 1.98
N SER A 19 2.22 -7.81 1.48
CA SER A 19 2.00 -7.59 0.05
C SER A 19 3.29 -7.66 -0.75
N SER A 20 4.39 -7.12 -0.21
CA SER A 20 5.72 -7.23 -0.83
C SER A 20 6.15 -8.69 -1.07
N PHE A 21 5.94 -9.58 -0.09
CA PHE A 21 6.24 -11.01 -0.26
C PHE A 21 5.32 -11.69 -1.29
N GLU A 22 4.03 -11.38 -1.31
CA GLU A 22 3.11 -11.92 -2.31
C GLU A 22 3.45 -11.44 -3.73
N LEU A 23 3.82 -10.16 -3.89
CA LEU A 23 4.29 -9.61 -5.16
C LEU A 23 5.53 -10.34 -5.68
N ALA A 24 6.44 -10.75 -4.80
CA ALA A 24 7.66 -11.47 -5.18
C ALA A 24 7.43 -12.89 -5.73
N ARG A 25 6.19 -13.42 -5.67
CA ARG A 25 5.80 -14.60 -6.46
C ARG A 25 5.84 -14.32 -7.96
N ILE A 26 5.48 -13.10 -8.35
CA ILE A 26 5.26 -12.69 -9.74
C ILE A 26 6.43 -11.87 -10.25
N PHE A 27 6.96 -10.97 -9.42
CA PHE A 27 8.01 -10.03 -9.82
C PHE A 27 9.41 -10.53 -9.47
N ASP A 28 10.39 -10.16 -10.28
CA ASP A 28 11.80 -10.52 -10.05
C ASP A 28 12.42 -9.74 -8.89
N LYS A 29 12.03 -8.48 -8.74
CA LYS A 29 12.47 -7.60 -7.66
C LYS A 29 11.30 -6.83 -7.07
N VAL A 30 11.18 -6.86 -5.75
CA VAL A 30 10.19 -6.07 -5.02
C VAL A 30 10.90 -5.15 -4.04
N ILE A 31 10.49 -3.89 -4.01
CA ILE A 31 10.92 -2.93 -3.00
C ILE A 31 9.70 -2.58 -2.15
N GLY A 32 9.79 -2.77 -0.84
CA GLY A 32 8.80 -2.29 0.12
C GLY A 32 9.34 -1.07 0.87
N VAL A 33 8.52 -0.01 0.99
CA VAL A 33 8.84 1.16 1.80
C VAL A 33 7.76 1.47 2.82
N ASP A 34 8.18 1.93 3.99
CA ASP A 34 7.29 2.44 5.03
C ASP A 34 7.98 3.56 5.81
N LEU A 35 7.19 4.48 6.36
CA LEU A 35 7.70 5.58 7.19
C LEU A 35 8.24 5.05 8.53
N SER A 36 7.62 4.00 9.07
CA SER A 36 7.93 3.43 10.38
C SER A 36 9.15 2.52 10.34
N ALA A 37 10.25 2.99 10.94
CA ALA A 37 11.44 2.16 11.15
C ALA A 37 11.12 0.84 11.87
N ARG A 38 10.19 0.86 12.83
CA ARG A 38 9.77 -0.33 13.60
C ARG A 38 9.15 -1.38 12.68
N LEU A 39 8.24 -0.99 11.79
CA LEU A 39 7.59 -1.93 10.87
C LEU A 39 8.59 -2.52 9.87
N ILE A 40 9.50 -1.68 9.36
CA ILE A 40 10.56 -2.12 8.45
C ILE A 40 11.52 -3.10 9.15
N GLN A 41 11.86 -2.88 10.41
CA GLN A 41 12.68 -3.83 11.18
C GLN A 41 12.00 -5.20 11.30
N GLU A 42 10.69 -5.26 11.55
CA GLU A 42 9.97 -6.54 11.59
C GLU A 42 9.88 -7.19 10.20
N ALA A 43 9.73 -6.41 9.13
CA ALA A 43 9.77 -6.92 7.76
C ALA A 43 11.13 -7.53 7.41
N LEU A 44 12.23 -6.88 7.83
CA LEU A 44 13.60 -7.38 7.66
C LEU A 44 13.83 -8.65 8.49
N ARG A 45 13.36 -8.69 9.74
CA ARG A 45 13.42 -9.91 10.56
C ARG A 45 12.71 -11.06 9.87
N LEU A 46 11.47 -10.87 9.42
CA LEU A 46 10.72 -11.91 8.70
C LEU A 46 11.44 -12.37 7.41
N LYS A 47 12.08 -11.44 6.69
CA LYS A 47 12.90 -11.76 5.50
C LYS A 47 14.12 -12.61 5.87
N GLU A 48 14.83 -12.29 6.95
CA GLU A 48 16.09 -12.92 7.36
C GLU A 48 15.89 -14.27 8.05
N SER A 49 14.98 -14.35 9.02
CA SER A 49 14.71 -15.57 9.80
C SER A 49 13.71 -16.50 9.12
N GLY A 50 12.89 -15.98 8.21
CA GLY A 50 11.75 -16.70 7.64
C GLY A 50 10.55 -16.83 8.57
N SER A 51 10.63 -16.30 9.81
CA SER A 51 9.53 -16.31 10.76
C SER A 51 9.51 -15.13 11.73
N VAL A 52 8.32 -14.78 12.22
CA VAL A 52 8.14 -13.76 13.25
C VAL A 52 7.17 -14.25 14.31
N HIS A 53 7.48 -13.93 15.56
CA HIS A 53 6.62 -14.21 16.71
C HIS A 53 5.98 -12.90 17.18
N TYR A 54 4.69 -12.95 17.53
CA TYR A 54 3.97 -11.78 18.01
C TYR A 54 2.89 -12.18 19.02
N ALA A 55 2.49 -11.21 19.83
CA ALA A 55 1.39 -11.35 20.78
C ALA A 55 0.16 -10.62 20.23
N MET A 56 -1.00 -11.29 20.27
CA MET A 56 -2.30 -10.68 19.95
C MET A 56 -3.11 -10.50 21.24
N PRO A 57 -3.65 -9.29 21.50
CA PRO A 57 -4.58 -9.09 22.60
C PRO A 57 -5.77 -10.04 22.53
N VAL A 58 -6.13 -10.64 23.66
CA VAL A 58 -7.34 -11.47 23.82
C VAL A 58 -8.41 -10.65 24.53
N GLU A 59 -8.12 -10.24 25.76
CA GLU A 59 -8.94 -9.32 26.57
C GLU A 59 -8.07 -8.73 27.71
N GLY A 60 -8.23 -7.45 28.04
CA GLY A 60 -7.42 -6.79 29.07
C GLY A 60 -5.91 -6.96 28.84
N GLU A 61 -5.21 -7.50 29.84
CA GLU A 61 -3.77 -7.81 29.77
C GLU A 61 -3.47 -9.19 29.16
N ILE A 62 -4.50 -10.00 28.89
CA ILE A 62 -4.34 -11.36 28.35
C ILE A 62 -3.96 -11.27 26.87
N VAL A 63 -2.90 -11.98 26.50
CA VAL A 63 -2.42 -12.10 25.12
C VAL A 63 -2.31 -13.56 24.69
N SER A 64 -2.46 -13.79 23.40
CA SER A 64 -2.17 -15.06 22.74
C SER A 64 -0.90 -14.93 21.91
N LEU A 65 -0.02 -15.93 21.97
CA LEU A 65 1.24 -15.94 21.23
C LEU A 65 1.07 -16.63 19.89
N HIS A 66 1.56 -15.99 18.83
CA HIS A 66 1.43 -16.44 17.45
C HIS A 66 2.78 -16.48 16.76
N GLU A 67 2.89 -17.33 15.74
CA GLU A 67 4.04 -17.41 14.86
C GLU A 67 3.57 -17.44 13.40
N VAL A 68 4.18 -16.58 12.59
CA VAL A 68 4.04 -16.58 11.12
C VAL A 68 5.36 -17.04 10.52
N ARG A 69 5.29 -17.97 9.56
CA ARG A 69 6.45 -18.47 8.80
C ARG A 69 6.20 -18.33 7.31
N LEU A 70 7.20 -17.87 6.57
CA LEU A 70 7.11 -17.76 5.10
C LEU A 70 6.85 -19.12 4.44
N ASN A 71 7.39 -20.20 4.99
CA ASN A 71 7.23 -21.55 4.44
C ASN A 71 5.81 -22.09 4.45
N LYS A 72 5.02 -21.72 5.47
CA LYS A 72 3.60 -22.09 5.55
C LYS A 72 2.77 -21.49 4.41
N PHE A 73 3.29 -20.47 3.72
CA PHE A 73 2.66 -19.84 2.56
C PHE A 73 3.41 -20.13 1.25
N GLY A 74 4.47 -20.94 1.24
CA GLY A 74 5.33 -21.13 0.07
C GLY A 74 5.97 -19.82 -0.40
N LEU A 75 6.43 -19.00 0.56
CA LEU A 75 7.05 -17.70 0.33
C LEU A 75 8.55 -17.68 0.69
N GLU A 76 9.20 -18.82 0.96
CA GLU A 76 10.63 -18.81 1.31
C GLU A 76 11.49 -18.23 0.20
N HIS A 77 11.12 -18.48 -1.06
CA HIS A 77 11.84 -17.93 -2.22
C HIS A 77 11.65 -16.42 -2.38
N ALA A 78 10.55 -15.86 -1.86
CA ALA A 78 10.24 -14.43 -1.97
C ALA A 78 11.25 -13.58 -1.19
N SER A 79 11.80 -14.07 -0.08
CA SER A 79 12.78 -13.34 0.74
C SER A 79 14.02 -12.92 -0.06
N LYS A 80 14.40 -13.68 -1.10
CA LYS A 80 15.54 -13.37 -1.98
C LYS A 80 15.26 -12.23 -2.97
N LYS A 81 13.99 -11.91 -3.20
CA LYS A 81 13.54 -10.93 -4.20
C LYS A 81 13.07 -9.61 -3.58
N VAL A 82 12.74 -9.61 -2.29
CA VAL A 82 12.20 -8.45 -1.58
C VAL A 82 13.31 -7.67 -0.87
N ASN A 83 13.26 -6.33 -0.96
CA ASN A 83 14.09 -5.43 -0.16
C ASN A 83 13.23 -4.37 0.52
N PHE A 84 13.52 -4.09 1.79
CA PHE A 84 12.75 -3.14 2.59
C PHE A 84 13.58 -1.90 2.92
N TRP A 85 12.92 -0.75 2.89
CA TRP A 85 13.55 0.55 3.14
C TRP A 85 12.63 1.41 4.01
N GLN A 86 13.22 2.08 5.00
CA GLN A 86 12.50 3.18 5.64
C GLN A 86 12.51 4.39 4.69
N ALA A 87 11.33 4.88 4.31
CA ALA A 87 11.21 6.08 3.49
C ALA A 87 9.86 6.76 3.71
N ASP A 88 9.84 8.08 3.59
CA ASP A 88 8.60 8.88 3.59
C ASP A 88 7.95 8.79 2.19
N PRO A 89 6.72 8.25 2.06
CA PRO A 89 6.00 8.19 0.80
C PRO A 89 5.85 9.56 0.11
N CYS A 90 5.75 10.65 0.87
CA CYS A 90 5.63 12.01 0.33
C CYS A 90 6.98 12.60 -0.13
N ARG A 91 8.11 11.96 0.20
CA ARG A 91 9.49 12.45 -0.07
C ARG A 91 10.41 11.34 -0.56
N LEU A 92 9.87 10.45 -1.38
CA LEU A 92 10.61 9.32 -1.95
C LEU A 92 11.73 9.79 -2.88
N LYS A 93 12.96 9.31 -2.63
CA LYS A 93 14.16 9.62 -3.44
C LYS A 93 13.98 9.20 -4.91
N PRO A 94 14.66 9.85 -5.87
CA PRO A 94 14.58 9.52 -7.30
C PRO A 94 15.01 8.09 -7.65
N ILE A 95 15.81 7.42 -6.81
CA ILE A 95 16.24 6.02 -7.02
C ILE A 95 15.06 5.03 -7.08
N PHE A 96 13.91 5.40 -6.52
CA PHE A 96 12.68 4.62 -6.64
C PHE A 96 11.96 4.96 -7.94
N SER A 97 12.50 4.46 -9.06
CA SER A 97 11.98 4.60 -10.42
C SER A 97 11.92 3.27 -11.18
N ASP A 98 11.31 3.29 -12.37
CA ASP A 98 11.27 2.19 -13.34
C ASP A 98 10.58 0.92 -12.83
N PHE A 99 9.43 1.09 -12.17
CA PHE A 99 8.59 0.00 -11.72
C PHE A 99 7.53 -0.38 -12.74
N ASP A 100 7.28 -1.67 -12.90
CA ASP A 100 6.17 -2.19 -13.70
C ASP A 100 4.85 -2.16 -12.92
N LEU A 101 4.93 -2.18 -11.58
CA LEU A 101 3.79 -2.04 -10.69
C LEU A 101 4.15 -1.24 -9.44
N VAL A 102 3.30 -0.28 -9.09
CA VAL A 102 3.28 0.38 -7.78
C VAL A 102 1.98 0.03 -7.07
N LEU A 103 2.07 -0.45 -5.84
CA LEU A 103 0.96 -0.68 -4.93
C LEU A 103 1.02 0.33 -3.79
N ALA A 104 -0.10 1.00 -3.52
CA ALA A 104 -0.28 1.82 -2.31
C ALA A 104 -1.62 1.43 -1.67
N ALA A 105 -1.58 0.45 -0.76
CA ALA A 105 -2.77 -0.14 -0.17
C ALA A 105 -3.15 0.58 1.14
N ASN A 106 -4.33 1.20 1.18
CA ASN A 106 -4.90 1.93 2.32
C ASN A 106 -3.97 3.02 2.88
N LEU A 107 -3.23 3.67 1.97
CA LEU A 107 -2.18 4.63 2.30
C LEU A 107 -2.62 6.08 2.17
N ILE A 108 -3.34 6.44 1.11
CA ILE A 108 -3.50 7.85 0.69
C ILE A 108 -4.19 8.71 1.75
N GLU A 109 -5.15 8.14 2.49
CA GLU A 109 -5.88 8.79 3.59
C GLU A 109 -5.06 8.92 4.88
N ARG A 110 -3.81 8.43 4.88
CA ARG A 110 -2.84 8.52 6.00
C ARG A 110 -1.70 9.46 5.69
N LEU A 111 -1.62 10.00 4.47
CA LEU A 111 -0.54 10.89 4.05
C LEU A 111 -0.84 12.34 4.45
N PRO A 112 0.16 13.11 4.91
CA PRO A 112 -0.03 14.54 5.17
C PRO A 112 -0.32 15.32 3.88
N ASN A 113 0.17 14.83 2.73
CA ASN A 113 -0.11 15.42 1.43
C ASN A 113 -0.25 14.33 0.34
N PRO A 114 -1.44 13.73 0.16
CA PRO A 114 -1.68 12.73 -0.87
C PRO A 114 -1.57 13.30 -2.29
N VAL A 115 -1.77 14.61 -2.48
CA VAL A 115 -1.67 15.26 -3.80
C VAL A 115 -0.24 15.18 -4.34
N GLU A 116 0.74 15.54 -3.52
CA GLU A 116 2.17 15.43 -3.88
C GLU A 116 2.59 13.98 -4.13
N PHE A 117 2.12 13.06 -3.29
CA PHE A 117 2.35 11.63 -3.47
C PHE A 117 1.85 11.15 -4.85
N LEU A 118 0.59 11.42 -5.18
CA LEU A 118 -0.04 11.00 -6.44
C LEU A 118 0.64 11.63 -7.67
N LYS A 119 0.93 12.94 -7.61
CA LYS A 119 1.68 13.64 -8.66
C LYS A 119 3.09 13.10 -8.85
N SER A 120 3.63 12.38 -7.86
CA SER A 120 4.94 11.76 -7.96
C SER A 120 4.95 10.35 -8.57
N MET A 121 3.79 9.77 -8.87
CA MET A 121 3.70 8.42 -9.42
C MET A 121 4.18 8.28 -10.88
N PRO A 122 3.93 9.25 -11.79
CA PRO A 122 4.39 9.13 -13.18
C PRO A 122 5.89 8.85 -13.27
N GLN A 123 6.75 9.60 -12.58
CA GLN A 123 8.20 9.39 -12.65
C GLN A 123 8.69 8.06 -12.07
N ARG A 124 7.84 7.28 -11.40
CA ARG A 124 8.21 6.02 -10.75
C ARG A 124 7.84 4.79 -11.54
N ILE A 125 6.80 4.89 -12.36
CA ILE A 125 6.16 3.73 -13.02
C ILE A 125 6.56 3.75 -14.49
N ARG A 126 6.94 2.65 -15.13
CA ARG A 126 7.23 2.64 -16.57
C ARG A 126 5.97 2.93 -17.39
N LYS A 127 6.10 3.42 -18.62
CA LYS A 127 4.94 3.49 -19.53
C LYS A 127 4.32 2.10 -19.71
N GLY A 128 2.99 1.99 -19.68
CA GLY A 128 2.27 0.71 -19.63
C GLY A 128 2.33 -0.02 -18.29
N GLY A 129 3.07 0.50 -17.30
CA GLY A 129 3.09 -0.01 -15.93
C GLY A 129 1.84 0.36 -15.14
N MET A 130 1.64 -0.29 -14.00
CA MET A 130 0.41 -0.21 -13.23
C MET A 130 0.60 0.57 -11.91
N LEU A 131 -0.38 1.41 -11.58
CA LEU A 131 -0.60 1.94 -10.23
C LEU A 131 -1.87 1.30 -9.66
N ILE A 132 -1.76 0.67 -8.50
CA ILE A 132 -2.89 0.11 -7.76
C ILE A 132 -3.00 0.86 -6.45
N LEU A 133 -4.16 1.46 -6.22
CA LEU A 133 -4.49 2.15 -4.97
C LEU A 133 -5.66 1.43 -4.33
N THR A 134 -5.60 1.23 -3.02
CA THR A 134 -6.79 0.91 -2.23
C THR A 134 -6.97 1.96 -1.16
N SER A 135 -8.20 2.28 -0.82
CA SER A 135 -8.49 3.25 0.24
C SER A 135 -9.91 3.05 0.75
N THR A 136 -10.12 3.29 2.04
CA THR A 136 -11.47 3.41 2.60
C THR A 136 -11.97 4.86 2.56
N TYR A 137 -11.15 5.79 2.06
CA TYR A 137 -11.41 7.22 2.02
C TYR A 137 -11.79 7.83 3.38
N THR A 138 -11.33 7.22 4.48
CA THR A 138 -11.58 7.71 5.84
C THR A 138 -10.68 8.90 6.18
N TRP A 139 -10.86 10.01 5.48
CA TRP A 139 -10.09 11.24 5.67
C TRP A 139 -10.26 11.77 7.09
N GLN A 140 -9.13 12.16 7.70
CA GLN A 140 -9.11 12.70 9.05
C GLN A 140 -8.16 13.91 9.06
N GLU A 141 -8.66 15.07 9.48
CA GLU A 141 -7.87 16.32 9.47
C GLU A 141 -6.58 16.23 10.31
N LYS A 142 -6.57 15.35 11.32
CA LYS A 142 -5.39 15.06 12.15
C LYS A 142 -4.24 14.38 11.39
N LEU A 143 -4.54 13.72 10.27
CA LEU A 143 -3.57 13.01 9.42
C LEU A 143 -3.30 13.79 8.14
N THR A 144 -4.36 14.27 7.50
CA THR A 144 -4.31 15.00 6.24
C THR A 144 -5.07 16.31 6.41
N PRO A 145 -4.40 17.48 6.40
CA PRO A 145 -5.08 18.77 6.40
C PRO A 145 -6.17 18.82 5.33
N LYS A 146 -7.33 19.41 5.67
CA LYS A 146 -8.50 19.43 4.77
C LYS A 146 -8.20 19.99 3.38
N ALA A 147 -7.29 20.97 3.30
CA ALA A 147 -6.83 21.56 2.04
C ALA A 147 -6.15 20.56 1.07
N TYR A 148 -5.69 19.40 1.57
CA TYR A 148 -5.06 18.35 0.77
C TYR A 148 -5.97 17.14 0.56
N TRP A 149 -7.25 17.20 0.97
CA TRP A 149 -8.20 16.14 0.66
C TRP A 149 -8.47 16.14 -0.84
N ILE A 150 -8.33 14.98 -1.47
CA ILE A 150 -8.57 14.84 -2.91
C ILE A 150 -10.07 14.67 -3.23
N GLY A 151 -10.87 14.32 -2.21
CA GLY A 151 -12.33 14.20 -2.25
C GLY A 151 -12.86 13.90 -0.84
N GLY A 152 -14.12 13.48 -0.74
CA GLY A 152 -14.79 13.31 0.56
C GLY A 152 -15.29 14.64 1.15
N TYR A 153 -15.61 15.62 0.30
CA TYR A 153 -16.08 16.94 0.70
C TYR A 153 -17.17 17.46 -0.25
N ILE A 154 -17.84 18.53 0.17
CA ILE A 154 -18.84 19.25 -0.65
C ILE A 154 -18.22 20.56 -1.13
N ASP A 155 -18.32 20.83 -2.43
CA ASP A 155 -17.89 22.06 -3.07
C ASP A 155 -19.06 22.70 -3.82
N ASN A 156 -19.45 23.92 -3.43
CA ASN A 156 -20.59 24.65 -4.01
C ASN A 156 -21.87 23.80 -4.14
N GLY A 157 -22.18 23.02 -3.09
CA GLY A 157 -23.36 22.15 -3.04
C GLY A 157 -23.24 20.85 -3.84
N LYS A 158 -22.07 20.56 -4.44
CA LYS A 158 -21.80 19.31 -5.16
C LYS A 158 -20.86 18.43 -4.36
N GLU A 159 -21.19 17.15 -4.27
CA GLU A 159 -20.32 16.15 -3.66
C GLU A 159 -19.10 15.89 -4.55
N VAL A 160 -17.92 15.92 -3.95
CA VAL A 160 -16.66 15.55 -4.59
C VAL A 160 -16.19 14.24 -3.99
N THR A 161 -16.34 13.14 -4.71
CA THR A 161 -15.86 11.83 -4.24
C THR A 161 -14.35 11.70 -4.38
N SER A 162 -13.72 10.86 -3.54
CA SER A 162 -12.28 10.64 -3.63
C SER A 162 -11.85 9.96 -4.94
N LEU A 163 -12.70 9.11 -5.53
CA LEU A 163 -12.45 8.54 -6.86
C LEU A 163 -12.40 9.63 -7.94
N HIS A 164 -13.33 10.58 -7.90
CA HIS A 164 -13.30 11.74 -8.82
C HIS A 164 -12.02 12.57 -8.62
N GLY A 165 -11.61 12.76 -7.36
CA GLY A 165 -10.33 13.35 -6.99
C GLY A 165 -9.11 12.67 -7.61
N LEU A 166 -9.08 11.33 -7.50
CA LEU A 166 -8.03 10.50 -8.11
C LEU A 166 -8.02 10.66 -9.62
N GLN A 167 -9.18 10.59 -10.28
CA GLN A 167 -9.30 10.76 -11.73
C GLN A 167 -8.71 12.11 -12.17
N ARG A 168 -9.14 13.21 -11.55
CA ARG A 168 -8.65 14.56 -11.86
C ARG A 168 -7.13 14.71 -11.68
N LEU A 169 -6.56 14.05 -10.67
CA LEU A 169 -5.11 14.14 -10.39
C LEU A 169 -4.27 13.24 -11.29
N LEU A 170 -4.81 12.13 -11.77
CA LEU A 170 -4.06 11.09 -12.48
C LEU A 170 -4.32 11.08 -13.99
N GLU A 171 -5.42 11.65 -14.50
CA GLU A 171 -5.87 11.51 -15.89
C GLU A 171 -4.87 11.93 -16.97
N ALA A 172 -3.99 12.88 -16.65
CA ALA A 172 -2.95 13.37 -17.55
C ALA A 172 -1.91 12.29 -17.88
N ASP A 173 -1.51 11.49 -16.89
CA ASP A 173 -0.43 10.51 -17.01
C ASP A 173 -0.93 9.05 -16.97
N PHE A 174 -2.15 8.83 -16.50
CA PHE A 174 -2.73 7.52 -16.28
C PHE A 174 -4.11 7.38 -16.91
N LYS A 175 -4.46 6.13 -17.21
CA LYS A 175 -5.79 5.70 -17.60
C LYS A 175 -6.35 4.78 -16.51
N LEU A 176 -7.52 5.12 -15.96
CA LEU A 176 -8.27 4.22 -15.08
C LEU A 176 -8.71 3.00 -15.89
N LEU A 177 -8.34 1.81 -15.43
CA LEU A 177 -8.71 0.54 -16.05
C LEU A 177 -9.89 -0.12 -15.34
N ASP A 178 -9.88 -0.11 -14.01
CA ASP A 178 -10.88 -0.83 -13.23
C ASP A 178 -11.01 -0.29 -11.80
N THR A 179 -12.15 -0.57 -11.16
CA THR A 179 -12.40 -0.33 -9.74
C THR A 179 -13.14 -1.51 -9.13
N GLN A 180 -12.77 -1.89 -7.91
CA GLN A 180 -13.41 -2.99 -7.20
C GLN A 180 -13.46 -2.74 -5.70
N ASP A 181 -14.56 -3.14 -5.07
CA ASP A 181 -14.67 -3.15 -3.62
C ASP A 181 -13.98 -4.39 -3.04
N ILE A 182 -13.02 -4.15 -2.14
CA ILE A 182 -12.21 -5.17 -1.49
C ILE A 182 -12.54 -5.19 0.01
N PRO A 183 -13.37 -6.15 0.48
CA PRO A 183 -13.64 -6.31 1.90
C PRO A 183 -12.42 -6.85 2.64
N PHE A 184 -12.17 -6.33 3.84
CA PHE A 184 -11.13 -6.82 4.74
C PHE A 184 -11.55 -6.69 6.20
N VAL A 185 -10.90 -7.48 7.06
CA VAL A 185 -11.13 -7.48 8.50
C VAL A 185 -9.82 -7.20 9.21
N PHE A 186 -9.84 -6.23 10.11
CA PHE A 186 -8.77 -5.99 11.08
C PHE A 186 -9.21 -6.51 12.44
N GLN A 187 -8.45 -7.44 13.00
CA GLN A 187 -8.71 -7.99 14.33
C GLN A 187 -7.98 -7.14 15.38
N GLU A 188 -8.74 -6.61 16.36
CA GLU A 188 -8.18 -5.82 17.47
C GLU A 188 -7.95 -6.70 18.70
N THR A 189 -8.91 -7.57 19.02
CA THR A 189 -8.84 -8.53 20.12
C THR A 189 -9.42 -9.90 19.72
N ALA A 190 -9.57 -10.85 20.65
CA ALA A 190 -10.23 -12.12 20.35
C ALA A 190 -11.71 -11.97 19.97
N ARG A 191 -12.37 -10.88 20.39
CA ARG A 191 -13.81 -10.64 20.20
C ARG A 191 -14.13 -9.31 19.50
N GLU A 192 -13.15 -8.46 19.25
CA GLU A 192 -13.33 -7.18 18.55
C GLU A 192 -12.67 -7.20 17.17
N TYR A 193 -13.49 -6.96 16.15
CA TYR A 193 -13.10 -6.97 14.74
C TYR A 193 -13.67 -5.74 14.05
N ARG A 194 -12.85 -5.11 13.22
CA ARG A 194 -13.25 -4.02 12.35
C ARG A 194 -13.38 -4.54 10.92
N HIS A 195 -14.61 -4.62 10.43
CA HIS A 195 -14.87 -4.87 9.02
C HIS A 195 -14.81 -3.55 8.24
N SER A 196 -14.19 -3.57 7.07
CA SER A 196 -14.07 -2.41 6.20
C SER A 196 -14.06 -2.84 4.74
N VAL A 197 -14.46 -1.93 3.85
CA VAL A 197 -14.43 -2.14 2.41
C VAL A 197 -13.57 -1.04 1.81
N ALA A 198 -12.43 -1.42 1.24
CA ALA A 198 -11.59 -0.48 0.50
C ALA A 198 -12.00 -0.48 -0.97
N GLN A 199 -12.13 0.70 -1.58
CA GLN A 199 -12.22 0.79 -3.02
C GLN A 199 -10.81 0.65 -3.59
N MET A 200 -10.59 -0.43 -4.35
CA MET A 200 -9.43 -0.58 -5.22
C MET A 200 -9.66 0.18 -6.52
N SER A 201 -8.64 0.89 -6.99
CA SER A 201 -8.60 1.48 -8.33
C SER A 201 -7.30 1.09 -9.01
N VAL A 202 -7.41 0.69 -10.27
CA VAL A 202 -6.31 0.17 -11.09
C VAL A 202 -6.06 1.11 -12.25
N TRP A 203 -4.83 1.61 -12.35
CA TRP A 203 -4.45 2.63 -13.32
C TRP A 203 -3.27 2.14 -14.15
N GLU A 204 -3.28 2.46 -15.45
CA GLU A 204 -2.17 2.19 -16.36
C GLU A 204 -1.51 3.50 -16.77
N ARG A 205 -0.18 3.56 -16.69
CA ARG A 205 0.59 4.71 -17.14
C ARG A 205 0.58 4.81 -18.66
N ARG A 206 0.29 5.99 -19.19
CA ARG A 206 0.32 6.32 -20.63
C ARG A 206 1.75 6.41 -21.19
#